data_AF-A0A960Y0R5-F1
#
_entry.id   AF-A0A960Y0R5-F1
#
_cell.length_a   1.000
_cell.length_b   1.000
_cell.length_c   1.000
_cell.angle_alpha   90.00
_cell.angle_beta   90.00
_cell.angle_gamma   90.00
#
_symmetry.space_group_name_H-M   'P 1'
#
loop_
_entity.id
_entity.type
_entity.pdbx_description
1 polymer ?
#
loop_
_entity_poly.entity_id
_entity_poly.type
_entity_poly.pdbx_seq_one_letter_code
_entity_poly.pdbx_strand_id
1 'polypeptide(L)'
;MRFAAAIILFLSPFIASGEAASTDEGPGQARQIEGALLIGQVESLLSDPGTTRLDSHQVSEALSKVDLEEFCAVHPSARGDEVRPIWNERGVYALRYVNVEKEGIPYRLGIRSGMKLLRTTGSESSWATWDGKGMPGICSGSAFRLIVLQDYRLFELEGSFRGAGEDASVQSPDLEVHIDYRRIQAPSDTRYLEIVAVPWAQTLSLQDHTDLCSASVSGSMSVAPVVLEKRLGLRLVQVPRPGHFYNLGFRSGDVLHEVQGTANARLEDLFGGLCLEGESSLILERGGTLLEVTLTSESTKSPSGPAVTLRATFHPGADVELPLFSPASPENPINPSTGRPFTDRQMMQFDRLRERFPENSVIPVRQSDELARRREERQKRIYVIQERILQKEATCQEVNEYYDFQEKSTRDRLELMEFVLSGDAASEETKANMQEHFDRMRRTLESYKQARLRALEHCLLPE
;
A
#
# COMPACT_ATOMS: atom_id res chain seq x y z
N MET A 1 24.44 12.20 8.40
CA MET A 1 23.51 11.08 8.68
C MET A 1 22.05 11.37 8.30
N ARG A 2 21.37 12.39 8.86
CA ARG A 2 19.93 12.66 8.60
C ARG A 2 19.53 12.90 7.13
N PHE A 3 20.46 13.33 6.28
CA PHE A 3 20.21 13.68 4.87
C PHE A 3 20.08 12.47 3.94
N ALA A 4 20.97 11.48 4.04
CA ALA A 4 20.90 10.29 3.20
C ALA A 4 19.64 9.46 3.49
N ALA A 5 19.21 9.39 4.75
CA ALA A 5 17.97 8.70 5.13
C ALA A 5 16.72 9.29 4.47
N ALA A 6 16.66 10.62 4.29
CA ALA A 6 15.54 11.27 3.62
C ALA A 6 15.49 10.93 2.12
N ILE A 7 16.65 10.81 1.46
CA ILE A 7 16.74 10.42 0.05
C ILE A 7 16.41 8.92 -0.13
N ILE A 8 16.87 8.07 0.78
CA ILE A 8 16.54 6.63 0.78
C ILE A 8 15.03 6.43 0.92
N LEU A 9 14.37 7.14 1.84
CA LEU A 9 12.90 7.09 2.00
C LEU A 9 12.13 7.59 0.78
N PHE A 10 12.70 8.54 0.04
CA PHE A 10 12.10 9.07 -1.18
C PHE A 10 12.27 8.12 -2.38
N LEU A 11 13.40 7.42 -2.48
CA LEU A 11 13.69 6.51 -3.60
C LEU A 11 13.09 5.10 -3.42
N SER A 12 12.77 4.69 -2.18
CA SER A 12 12.28 3.32 -1.87
C SER A 12 11.03 2.89 -2.63
N PRO A 13 10.00 3.75 -2.84
CA PRO A 13 8.82 3.38 -3.63
C PRO A 13 9.14 3.03 -5.08
N PHE A 14 10.17 3.66 -5.65
CA PHE A 14 10.59 3.42 -7.05
C PHE A 14 11.47 2.17 -7.20
N ILE A 15 12.16 1.78 -6.12
CA ILE A 15 12.92 0.53 -6.03
C ILE A 15 11.96 -0.67 -6.03
N ALA A 16 10.82 -0.56 -5.33
CA ALA A 16 9.86 -1.65 -5.17
C ALA A 16 8.98 -1.94 -6.40
N SER A 17 8.80 -0.99 -7.33
CA SER A 17 7.90 -1.15 -8.49
C SER A 17 8.55 -1.77 -9.74
N GLY A 18 9.74 -2.38 -9.61
CA GLY A 18 10.59 -2.79 -10.73
C GLY A 18 10.70 -4.30 -11.00
N GLU A 19 9.74 -5.13 -10.59
CA GLU A 19 9.70 -6.57 -10.88
C GLU A 19 8.80 -6.89 -12.09
N ALA A 20 9.39 -6.84 -13.28
CA ALA A 20 8.96 -7.63 -14.42
C ALA A 20 10.23 -8.11 -15.15
N ALA A 21 10.63 -9.34 -14.86
CA ALA A 21 11.76 -9.99 -15.50
C ALA A 21 11.29 -10.65 -16.80
N SER A 22 11.78 -10.18 -17.95
CA SER A 22 11.72 -10.92 -19.21
C SER A 22 12.92 -11.87 -19.27
N THR A 23 12.67 -13.16 -19.23
CA THR A 23 13.69 -14.19 -19.49
C THR A 23 13.93 -14.35 -20.99
N ASP A 24 15.20 -14.55 -21.31
CA ASP A 24 15.87 -14.62 -22.60
C ASP A 24 15.71 -16.01 -23.26
N GLU A 25 15.26 -16.08 -24.51
CA GLU A 25 15.54 -17.19 -25.43
C GLU A 25 15.93 -16.63 -26.81
N GLY A 26 17.07 -17.11 -27.31
CA GLY A 26 17.76 -16.62 -28.52
C GLY A 26 17.23 -17.17 -29.85
N PRO A 27 18.06 -17.16 -30.92
CA PRO A 27 17.83 -16.26 -32.04
C PRO A 27 17.30 -16.98 -33.29
N GLY A 28 16.30 -16.39 -33.94
CA GLY A 28 15.83 -16.85 -35.24
C GLY A 28 14.76 -15.95 -35.85
N GLN A 29 15.01 -15.53 -37.09
CA GLN A 29 14.08 -14.89 -38.03
C GLN A 29 13.87 -13.37 -37.93
N ALA A 30 14.72 -12.68 -38.68
CA ALA A 30 14.37 -11.44 -39.36
C ALA A 30 13.16 -11.67 -40.30
N ARG A 31 12.01 -11.08 -39.93
CA ARG A 31 10.94 -10.51 -40.77
C ARG A 31 9.59 -10.61 -40.04
N GLN A 32 9.40 -9.73 -39.06
CA GLN A 32 8.09 -9.21 -38.64
C GLN A 32 8.32 -7.98 -37.75
N ILE A 33 8.97 -6.96 -38.30
CA ILE A 33 9.05 -5.63 -37.69
C ILE A 33 7.99 -4.78 -38.37
N GLU A 34 6.72 -5.04 -38.04
CA GLU A 34 5.60 -4.13 -38.38
C GLU A 34 4.38 -4.33 -37.45
N GLY A 35 4.49 -5.12 -36.38
CA GLY A 35 3.39 -5.41 -35.44
C GLY A 35 3.69 -5.18 -33.96
N ALA A 36 4.80 -4.52 -33.61
CA ALA A 36 5.21 -4.31 -32.22
C ALA A 36 4.80 -2.94 -31.63
N LEU A 37 3.89 -2.22 -32.29
CA LEU A 37 3.50 -0.85 -31.91
C LEU A 37 2.15 -0.74 -31.18
N LEU A 38 1.51 -1.86 -30.81
CA LEU A 38 0.16 -1.85 -30.21
C LEU A 38 0.00 -2.67 -28.92
N ILE A 39 1.06 -3.21 -28.34
CA ILE A 39 0.98 -3.96 -27.05
C ILE A 39 1.56 -3.16 -25.86
N GLY A 40 2.30 -2.08 -26.12
CA GLY A 40 2.84 -1.17 -25.08
C GLY A 40 1.85 -0.14 -24.51
N GLN A 41 0.59 -0.14 -24.94
CA GLN A 41 -0.40 0.90 -24.55
C GLN A 41 -1.29 0.55 -23.36
N VAL A 42 -1.15 -0.63 -22.75
CA VAL A 42 -1.94 -1.00 -21.55
C VAL A 42 -1.18 -0.73 -20.24
N GLU A 43 0.16 -0.82 -20.23
CA GLU A 43 0.97 -0.46 -19.05
C GLU A 43 1.21 1.05 -18.90
N SER A 44 1.07 1.81 -20.00
CA SER A 44 1.11 3.28 -20.00
C SER A 44 -0.10 3.93 -19.31
N LEU A 45 -1.20 3.20 -19.12
CA LEU A 45 -2.38 3.71 -18.39
C LEU A 45 -2.26 3.54 -16.87
N LEU A 46 -1.24 2.82 -16.39
CA LEU A 46 -1.00 2.59 -14.96
C LEU A 46 0.12 3.49 -14.38
N SER A 47 0.70 4.37 -15.20
CA SER A 47 1.81 5.25 -14.80
C SER A 47 1.53 6.75 -15.02
N ASP A 48 0.27 7.13 -15.29
CA ASP A 48 -0.12 8.53 -15.41
C ASP A 48 -0.48 9.13 -14.03
N PRO A 49 0.31 10.06 -13.47
CA PRO A 49 -0.05 10.74 -12.22
C PRO A 49 -1.08 11.86 -12.44
N GLY A 50 -1.65 11.98 -13.65
CA GLY A 50 -2.58 13.04 -14.03
C GLY A 50 -4.08 12.71 -13.96
N THR A 51 -4.49 11.48 -13.61
CA THR A 51 -5.93 11.16 -13.47
C THR A 51 -6.33 10.97 -12.00
N THR A 52 -7.08 11.94 -11.49
CA THR A 52 -7.77 11.96 -10.19
C THR A 52 -8.91 10.94 -10.08
N ARG A 53 -8.70 9.69 -10.51
CA ARG A 53 -9.69 8.61 -10.38
C ARG A 53 -9.03 7.26 -10.08
N LEU A 54 -8.66 7.05 -8.82
CA LEU A 54 -8.35 5.72 -8.26
C LEU A 54 -9.32 5.37 -7.11
N ASP A 55 -10.55 5.89 -7.15
CA ASP A 55 -11.53 5.68 -6.07
C ASP A 55 -12.46 4.48 -6.29
N SER A 56 -12.49 3.91 -7.50
CA SER A 56 -13.32 2.76 -7.85
C SER A 56 -12.62 1.88 -8.88
N HIS A 57 -12.51 0.58 -8.59
CA HIS A 57 -12.08 -0.45 -9.53
C HIS A 57 -13.24 -1.40 -9.78
N GLN A 58 -13.67 -1.51 -11.02
CA GLN A 58 -14.68 -2.48 -11.42
C GLN A 58 -13.99 -3.74 -11.91
N VAL A 59 -14.30 -4.88 -11.27
CA VAL A 59 -13.88 -6.21 -11.71
C VAL A 59 -15.14 -6.91 -12.23
N SER A 60 -15.16 -7.21 -13.53
CA SER A 60 -16.20 -8.07 -14.11
C SER A 60 -15.65 -9.48 -14.18
N GLU A 61 -16.29 -10.42 -13.50
CA GLU A 61 -15.89 -11.81 -13.52
C GLU A 61 -17.08 -12.67 -13.95
N ALA A 62 -16.91 -13.45 -15.01
CA ALA A 62 -17.90 -14.42 -15.42
C ALA A 62 -17.78 -15.66 -14.51
N LEU A 63 -18.78 -15.91 -13.68
CA LEU A 63 -18.89 -17.14 -12.89
C LEU A 63 -19.91 -18.05 -13.55
N SER A 64 -19.52 -19.29 -13.86
CA SER A 64 -20.52 -20.24 -14.33
C SER A 64 -21.52 -20.50 -13.20
N LYS A 65 -22.80 -20.72 -13.53
CA LYS A 65 -23.80 -21.07 -12.51
C LYS A 65 -23.39 -22.33 -11.74
N VAL A 66 -22.72 -23.27 -12.42
CA VAL A 66 -22.19 -24.50 -11.84
C VAL A 66 -21.10 -24.20 -10.81
N ASP A 67 -20.16 -23.30 -11.13
CA ASP A 67 -19.09 -22.89 -10.21
C ASP A 67 -19.67 -22.29 -8.93
N LEU A 68 -20.70 -21.45 -9.08
CA LEU A 68 -21.35 -20.81 -7.94
C LEU A 68 -22.14 -21.82 -7.10
N GLU A 69 -22.88 -22.74 -7.73
CA GLU A 69 -23.60 -23.81 -7.03
C GLU A 69 -22.63 -24.74 -6.28
N GLU A 70 -21.51 -25.12 -6.92
CA GLU A 70 -20.45 -25.89 -6.27
C GLU A 70 -19.83 -25.11 -5.11
N PHE A 71 -19.60 -23.80 -5.30
CA PHE A 71 -19.11 -22.89 -4.27
C PHE A 71 -20.07 -22.75 -3.08
N CYS A 72 -21.36 -22.88 -3.30
CA CYS A 72 -22.37 -22.80 -2.24
C CYS A 72 -22.70 -24.16 -1.61
N ALA A 73 -22.42 -25.26 -2.31
CA ALA A 73 -22.68 -26.61 -1.82
C ALA A 73 -21.65 -27.10 -0.79
N VAL A 74 -20.38 -26.75 -0.98
CA VAL A 74 -19.25 -27.26 -0.17
C VAL A 74 -18.83 -26.24 0.91
N HIS A 75 -18.50 -26.72 2.11
CA HIS A 75 -18.01 -25.87 3.20
C HIS A 75 -16.60 -25.34 2.87
N PRO A 76 -16.22 -24.10 3.21
CA PRO A 76 -14.93 -23.51 2.84
C PRO A 76 -13.72 -24.36 3.23
N SER A 77 -13.77 -24.94 4.43
CA SER A 77 -12.71 -25.82 4.96
C SER A 77 -12.45 -27.08 4.14
N ALA A 78 -13.40 -27.53 3.32
CA ALA A 78 -13.22 -28.67 2.43
C ALA A 78 -12.53 -28.31 1.11
N ARG A 79 -12.33 -27.00 0.81
CA ARG A 79 -11.63 -26.49 -0.38
C ARG A 79 -10.22 -25.98 -0.10
N GLY A 80 -9.73 -26.14 1.13
CA GLY A 80 -8.47 -25.53 1.56
C GLY A 80 -8.57 -24.03 1.88
N ASP A 81 -9.72 -23.41 1.60
CA ASP A 81 -10.01 -22.06 2.05
C ASP A 81 -10.28 -22.05 3.57
N GLU A 82 -9.47 -21.32 4.32
CA GLU A 82 -9.66 -21.18 5.75
C GLU A 82 -10.37 -19.86 6.07
N VAL A 83 -11.66 -19.94 6.37
CA VAL A 83 -12.47 -18.80 6.84
C VAL A 83 -12.68 -18.92 8.35
N ARG A 84 -12.21 -17.90 9.09
CA ARG A 84 -12.37 -17.83 10.55
C ARG A 84 -13.46 -16.82 10.91
N PRO A 85 -14.62 -17.25 11.44
CA PRO A 85 -15.61 -16.34 11.97
C PRO A 85 -15.09 -15.67 13.24
N ILE A 86 -15.39 -14.38 13.37
CA ILE A 86 -15.09 -13.55 14.53
C ILE A 86 -16.42 -13.16 15.18
N TRP A 87 -16.55 -13.44 16.47
CA TRP A 87 -17.81 -13.38 17.22
C TRP A 87 -17.82 -12.23 18.23
N ASN A 88 -18.98 -11.61 18.42
CA ASN A 88 -19.30 -10.73 19.54
C ASN A 88 -20.61 -11.20 20.20
N GLU A 89 -21.12 -10.43 21.17
CA GLU A 89 -22.38 -10.73 21.88
C GLU A 89 -23.60 -10.83 20.94
N ARG A 90 -23.50 -10.31 19.71
CA ARG A 90 -24.55 -10.31 18.69
C ARG A 90 -24.33 -11.36 17.58
N GLY A 91 -23.33 -12.24 17.72
CA GLY A 91 -23.01 -13.31 16.78
C GLY A 91 -21.77 -13.02 15.92
N VAL A 92 -21.70 -13.61 14.72
CA VAL A 92 -20.59 -13.36 13.79
C VAL A 92 -20.72 -11.95 13.24
N TYR A 93 -19.68 -11.14 13.46
CA TYR A 93 -19.59 -9.78 12.96
C TYR A 93 -18.46 -9.58 11.95
N ALA A 94 -17.55 -10.55 11.80
CA ALA A 94 -16.54 -10.51 10.76
C ALA A 94 -16.09 -11.92 10.33
N LEU A 95 -15.60 -12.02 9.11
CA LEU A 95 -14.98 -13.23 8.55
C LEU A 95 -13.55 -12.90 8.14
N ARG A 96 -12.58 -13.66 8.63
CA ARG A 96 -11.17 -13.54 8.21
C ARG A 96 -10.82 -14.68 7.27
N TYR A 97 -10.35 -14.33 6.08
CA TYR A 97 -9.80 -15.29 5.13
C TYR A 97 -8.32 -15.47 5.42
N VAL A 98 -7.87 -16.69 5.68
CA VAL A 98 -6.48 -17.00 6.09
C VAL A 98 -5.71 -17.63 4.94
N ASN A 99 -6.30 -18.63 4.29
CA ASN A 99 -5.80 -19.24 3.07
C ASN A 99 -6.90 -19.08 2.03
N VAL A 100 -6.60 -18.38 0.93
CA VAL A 100 -7.47 -18.26 -0.22
C VAL A 100 -6.74 -18.87 -1.41
N GLU A 101 -7.35 -19.88 -2.01
CA GLU A 101 -6.82 -20.52 -3.22
C GLU A 101 -6.77 -19.53 -4.40
N LYS A 102 -5.66 -19.52 -5.16
CA LYS A 102 -5.42 -18.56 -6.24
C LYS A 102 -6.41 -18.64 -7.42
N GLU A 103 -7.21 -19.69 -7.49
CA GLU A 103 -8.23 -19.89 -8.52
C GLU A 103 -9.65 -20.03 -7.93
N GLY A 104 -9.75 -20.01 -6.59
CA GLY A 104 -11.03 -20.09 -5.90
C GLY A 104 -11.90 -18.85 -6.14
N ILE A 105 -13.21 -19.01 -6.03
CA ILE A 105 -14.17 -17.91 -6.20
C ILE A 105 -13.80 -16.68 -5.34
N PRO A 106 -13.43 -16.78 -4.05
CA PRO A 106 -13.03 -15.60 -3.29
C PRO A 106 -11.87 -14.84 -3.96
N TYR A 107 -10.88 -15.55 -4.49
CA TYR A 107 -9.77 -14.93 -5.22
C TYR A 107 -10.21 -14.26 -6.52
N ARG A 108 -11.04 -14.95 -7.31
CA ARG A 108 -11.59 -14.38 -8.56
C ARG A 108 -12.42 -13.12 -8.28
N LEU A 109 -13.11 -13.10 -7.13
CA LEU A 109 -13.88 -11.95 -6.66
C LEU A 109 -13.02 -10.84 -6.02
N GLY A 110 -11.70 -10.96 -6.01
CA GLY A 110 -10.79 -9.96 -5.44
C GLY A 110 -10.50 -10.12 -3.94
N ILE A 111 -11.09 -11.11 -3.26
CA ILE A 111 -10.77 -11.42 -1.86
C ILE A 111 -9.43 -12.17 -1.78
N ARG A 112 -8.55 -11.78 -0.87
CA ARG A 112 -7.20 -12.36 -0.71
C ARG A 112 -6.98 -12.87 0.70
N SER A 113 -6.00 -13.77 0.86
CA SER A 113 -5.51 -14.18 2.17
C SER A 113 -5.15 -12.98 3.03
N GLY A 114 -5.66 -12.94 4.26
CA GLY A 114 -5.48 -11.86 5.22
C GLY A 114 -6.61 -10.83 5.26
N MET A 115 -7.47 -10.78 4.24
CA MET A 115 -8.62 -9.86 4.22
C MET A 115 -9.67 -10.22 5.27
N LYS A 116 -10.40 -9.19 5.72
CA LYS A 116 -11.54 -9.36 6.62
C LYS A 116 -12.79 -8.76 6.01
N LEU A 117 -13.89 -9.52 6.05
CA LEU A 117 -15.21 -9.05 5.68
C LEU A 117 -15.94 -8.66 6.96
N LEU A 118 -16.52 -7.47 6.98
CA LEU A 118 -17.09 -6.85 8.16
C LEU A 118 -18.61 -6.73 8.04
N ARG A 119 -19.32 -7.12 9.10
CA ARG A 119 -20.77 -6.94 9.24
C ARG A 119 -21.06 -5.54 9.77
N THR A 120 -21.55 -4.69 8.90
CA THR A 120 -22.03 -3.34 9.20
C THR A 120 -23.52 -3.22 8.89
N THR A 121 -24.16 -2.13 9.32
CA THR A 121 -25.55 -1.81 8.93
C THR A 121 -25.74 -1.75 7.42
N GLY A 122 -24.72 -1.32 6.67
CA GLY A 122 -24.74 -1.28 5.20
C GLY A 122 -24.64 -2.66 4.53
N SER A 123 -24.29 -3.71 5.27
CA SER A 123 -24.16 -5.08 4.78
C SER A 123 -25.19 -6.05 5.38
N GLU A 124 -26.09 -5.57 6.24
CA GLU A 124 -26.95 -6.43 7.06
C GLU A 124 -27.76 -7.43 6.23
N SER A 125 -28.25 -7.01 5.06
CA SER A 125 -28.95 -7.88 4.10
C SER A 125 -28.08 -9.03 3.60
N SER A 126 -26.81 -8.77 3.27
CA SER A 126 -25.85 -9.80 2.83
C SER A 126 -25.52 -10.79 3.94
N TRP A 127 -25.51 -10.33 5.19
CA TRP A 127 -25.26 -11.18 6.36
C TRP A 127 -26.50 -11.95 6.82
N ALA A 128 -27.71 -11.48 6.55
CA ALA A 128 -28.94 -12.20 6.87
C ALA A 128 -29.06 -13.54 6.12
N THR A 129 -28.43 -13.65 4.95
CA THR A 129 -28.39 -14.87 4.14
C THR A 129 -27.11 -15.69 4.33
N TRP A 130 -26.26 -15.34 5.30
CA TRP A 130 -25.02 -16.07 5.54
C TRP A 130 -25.30 -17.39 6.27
N ASP A 131 -24.91 -18.50 5.66
CA ASP A 131 -25.20 -19.86 6.11
C ASP A 131 -24.00 -20.55 6.78
N GLY A 132 -22.95 -19.79 7.10
CA GLY A 132 -21.72 -20.32 7.66
C GLY A 132 -20.74 -20.90 6.63
N LYS A 133 -21.11 -20.99 5.35
CA LYS A 133 -20.34 -21.71 4.32
C LYS A 133 -19.58 -20.83 3.34
N GLY A 134 -19.36 -19.55 3.64
CA GLY A 134 -18.51 -18.72 2.78
C GLY A 134 -18.78 -17.23 2.87
N MET A 135 -18.80 -16.58 1.70
CA MET A 135 -18.94 -15.14 1.57
C MET A 135 -20.42 -14.73 1.77
N PRO A 136 -20.75 -13.75 2.64
CA PRO A 136 -22.13 -13.33 2.83
C PRO A 136 -22.74 -12.77 1.54
N GLY A 137 -24.01 -13.06 1.29
CA GLY A 137 -24.76 -12.56 0.13
C GLY A 137 -24.49 -13.28 -1.20
N ILE A 138 -23.33 -13.92 -1.41
CA ILE A 138 -22.98 -14.47 -2.73
C ILE A 138 -23.90 -15.61 -3.17
N CYS A 139 -24.23 -16.53 -2.26
CA CYS A 139 -25.03 -17.72 -2.58
C CYS A 139 -26.52 -17.42 -2.75
N SER A 140 -26.94 -16.19 -2.45
CA SER A 140 -28.34 -15.77 -2.63
C SER A 140 -28.67 -15.41 -4.08
N GLY A 141 -27.66 -15.26 -4.96
CA GLY A 141 -27.85 -14.77 -6.33
C GLY A 141 -28.43 -13.35 -6.41
N SER A 142 -28.49 -12.64 -5.29
CA SER A 142 -28.99 -11.26 -5.17
C SER A 142 -27.83 -10.30 -5.00
N ALA A 143 -28.03 -9.03 -5.41
CA ALA A 143 -27.01 -8.02 -5.19
C ALA A 143 -26.59 -7.97 -3.71
N PHE A 144 -25.30 -7.89 -3.46
CA PHE A 144 -24.72 -7.89 -2.13
C PHE A 144 -23.77 -6.73 -1.94
N ARG A 145 -23.62 -6.30 -0.70
CA ARG A 145 -22.70 -5.23 -0.33
C ARG A 145 -21.95 -5.64 0.92
N LEU A 146 -20.62 -5.64 0.82
CA LEU A 146 -19.72 -6.07 1.88
C LEU A 146 -18.71 -4.97 2.17
N ILE A 147 -18.31 -4.85 3.43
CA ILE A 147 -17.18 -4.01 3.79
C ILE A 147 -15.96 -4.92 3.95
N VAL A 148 -14.89 -4.62 3.23
CA VAL A 148 -13.64 -5.37 3.24
C VAL A 148 -12.54 -4.53 3.87
N LEU A 149 -11.89 -5.06 4.89
CA LEU A 149 -10.67 -4.51 5.48
C LEU A 149 -9.47 -5.28 4.91
N GLN A 150 -8.63 -4.57 4.16
CA GLN A 150 -7.38 -5.08 3.62
C GLN A 150 -6.27 -4.08 3.97
N ASP A 151 -5.21 -4.55 4.62
CA ASP A 151 -4.03 -3.72 4.95
C ASP A 151 -4.40 -2.38 5.61
N TYR A 152 -5.35 -2.41 6.54
CA TYR A 152 -5.87 -1.23 7.27
C TYR A 152 -6.63 -0.23 6.41
N ARG A 153 -6.99 -0.59 5.18
CA ARG A 153 -7.84 0.19 4.27
C ARG A 153 -9.21 -0.47 4.17
N LEU A 154 -10.24 0.37 4.18
CA LEU A 154 -11.62 -0.06 4.01
C LEU A 154 -12.05 0.09 2.57
N PHE A 155 -12.70 -0.95 2.08
CA PHE A 155 -13.32 -1.02 0.77
C PHE A 155 -14.78 -1.41 0.95
N GLU A 156 -15.64 -0.79 0.16
CA GLU A 156 -16.98 -1.27 -0.10
C GLU A 156 -16.93 -2.13 -1.36
N LEU A 157 -17.38 -3.37 -1.23
CA LEU A 157 -17.48 -4.36 -2.28
C LEU A 157 -18.96 -4.53 -2.60
N GLU A 158 -19.38 -4.07 -3.77
CA GLU A 158 -20.75 -4.24 -4.25
C GLU A 158 -20.76 -5.28 -5.38
N GLY A 159 -21.43 -6.39 -5.14
CA GLY A 159 -21.64 -7.44 -6.13
C GLY A 159 -23.05 -7.36 -6.71
N SER A 160 -23.18 -7.41 -8.02
CA SER A 160 -24.47 -7.56 -8.70
C SER A 160 -24.41 -8.69 -9.72
N PHE A 161 -25.53 -9.40 -9.84
CA PHE A 161 -25.69 -10.49 -10.78
C PHE A 161 -26.47 -9.98 -11.99
N ARG A 162 -25.89 -10.07 -13.18
CA ARG A 162 -26.64 -9.88 -14.42
C ARG A 162 -27.03 -11.23 -14.98
N GLY A 163 -28.35 -11.47 -15.02
CA GLY A 163 -28.87 -12.55 -15.85
C GLY A 163 -28.61 -12.22 -17.31
N ALA A 164 -28.33 -13.24 -18.13
CA ALA A 164 -28.43 -13.11 -19.58
C ALA A 164 -29.83 -12.53 -19.87
N GLY A 165 -29.90 -11.35 -20.50
CA GLY A 165 -31.12 -10.55 -20.59
C GLY A 165 -32.32 -11.35 -21.12
N GLU A 166 -33.54 -10.83 -20.94
CA GLU A 166 -34.79 -11.50 -21.35
C GLU A 166 -34.83 -11.90 -22.85
N ASP A 167 -33.93 -11.35 -23.69
CA ASP A 167 -33.76 -11.70 -25.10
C ASP A 167 -32.62 -12.70 -25.41
N ALA A 168 -31.94 -13.23 -24.40
CA ALA A 168 -30.91 -14.25 -24.59
C ALA A 168 -31.58 -15.60 -24.87
N SER A 169 -31.80 -15.88 -26.16
CA SER A 169 -32.19 -17.18 -26.65
C SER A 169 -31.23 -18.25 -26.10
N VAL A 170 -31.70 -18.98 -25.09
CA VAL A 170 -31.41 -20.38 -24.76
C VAL A 170 -30.01 -20.81 -25.15
N GLN A 171 -28.97 -20.50 -24.34
CA GLN A 171 -27.76 -21.34 -24.15
C GLN A 171 -26.55 -20.69 -23.46
N SER A 172 -26.64 -19.51 -22.82
CA SER A 172 -25.55 -19.11 -21.91
C SER A 172 -25.88 -19.56 -20.48
N PRO A 173 -25.24 -20.61 -19.94
CA PRO A 173 -25.40 -21.06 -18.56
C PRO A 173 -24.64 -20.18 -17.54
N ASP A 174 -23.95 -19.14 -18.01
CA ASP A 174 -23.02 -18.37 -17.20
C ASP A 174 -23.71 -17.15 -16.58
N LEU A 175 -23.46 -16.94 -15.30
CA LEU A 175 -23.98 -15.82 -14.53
C LEU A 175 -22.87 -14.78 -14.43
N GLU A 176 -23.05 -13.61 -15.05
CA GLU A 176 -22.04 -12.57 -14.95
C GLU A 176 -22.14 -11.88 -13.59
N VAL A 177 -21.05 -11.93 -12.83
CA VAL A 177 -20.94 -11.27 -11.52
C VAL A 177 -20.08 -10.03 -11.69
N HIS A 178 -20.72 -8.87 -11.56
CA HIS A 178 -20.03 -7.60 -11.55
C HIS A 178 -19.70 -7.21 -10.12
N ILE A 179 -18.44 -6.92 -9.87
CA ILE A 179 -17.97 -6.43 -8.58
C ILE A 179 -17.45 -5.02 -8.75
N ASP A 180 -17.97 -4.10 -7.96
CA ASP A 180 -17.40 -2.78 -7.80
C ASP A 180 -16.65 -2.72 -6.47
N TYR A 181 -15.36 -2.45 -6.54
CA TYR A 181 -14.50 -2.15 -5.39
C TYR A 181 -14.35 -0.64 -5.28
N ARG A 182 -14.99 -0.08 -4.26
CA ARG A 182 -14.85 1.33 -3.95
C ARG A 182 -14.07 1.51 -2.66
N ARG A 183 -13.02 2.32 -2.70
CA ARG A 183 -12.35 2.71 -1.45
C ARG A 183 -13.27 3.63 -0.67
N ILE A 184 -13.48 3.33 0.61
CA ILE A 184 -14.25 4.19 1.50
C ILE A 184 -13.34 4.74 2.59
N GLN A 185 -13.60 5.98 3.01
CA GLN A 185 -13.05 6.47 4.26
C GLN A 185 -13.80 5.78 5.39
N ALA A 186 -13.09 5.45 6.48
CA ALA A 186 -13.75 5.03 7.70
C ALA A 186 -14.74 6.15 8.07
N PRO A 187 -16.06 5.89 8.08
CA PRO A 187 -16.98 6.91 8.53
C PRO A 187 -16.59 7.31 9.95
N SER A 188 -16.67 8.60 10.28
CA SER A 188 -16.59 9.09 11.67
C SER A 188 -17.69 8.51 12.57
N ASP A 189 -18.58 7.70 12.00
CA ASP A 189 -19.59 6.93 12.68
C ASP A 189 -18.94 5.88 13.60
N THR A 190 -19.21 6.01 14.90
CA THR A 190 -18.74 5.14 15.97
C THR A 190 -19.02 3.66 15.72
N ARG A 191 -20.04 3.34 14.90
CA ARG A 191 -20.36 1.97 14.47
C ARG A 191 -19.25 1.29 13.69
N TYR A 192 -18.34 2.04 13.05
CA TYR A 192 -17.18 1.48 12.34
C TYR A 192 -15.96 1.36 13.24
N LEU A 193 -15.82 2.21 14.27
CA LEU A 193 -14.68 2.16 15.20
C LEU A 193 -14.65 0.86 16.02
N GLU A 194 -15.80 0.37 16.49
CA GLU A 194 -15.90 -0.91 17.21
C GLU A 194 -15.55 -2.13 16.33
N ILE A 195 -15.70 -2.02 15.01
CA ILE A 195 -15.52 -3.13 14.06
C ILE A 195 -14.09 -3.14 13.48
N VAL A 196 -13.47 -1.97 13.30
CA VAL A 196 -12.10 -1.86 12.77
C VAL A 196 -11.05 -1.98 13.87
N ALA A 197 -11.45 -1.79 15.12
CA ALA A 197 -10.78 -2.31 16.30
C ALA A 197 -10.54 -3.82 16.14
N VAL A 198 -9.44 -4.22 15.50
CA VAL A 198 -9.06 -5.63 15.43
C VAL A 198 -8.53 -6.00 16.80
N PRO A 199 -9.29 -6.76 17.62
CA PRO A 199 -8.77 -7.19 18.89
C PRO A 199 -7.88 -8.40 18.62
N TRP A 200 -6.58 -8.22 18.78
CA TRP A 200 -5.66 -9.33 18.88
C TRP A 200 -5.61 -9.73 20.34
N ALA A 201 -6.08 -10.93 20.66
CA ALA A 201 -6.07 -11.45 22.02
C ALA A 201 -5.14 -12.66 22.10
N GLN A 202 -4.38 -12.74 23.19
CA GLN A 202 -3.60 -13.92 23.54
C GLN A 202 -3.75 -14.17 25.04
N THR A 203 -4.05 -15.42 25.40
CA THR A 203 -4.03 -15.86 26.80
C THR A 203 -2.69 -16.52 27.08
N LEU A 204 -2.03 -16.07 28.13
CA LEU A 204 -0.74 -16.53 28.61
C LEU A 204 -0.91 -17.27 29.93
N SER A 205 -0.08 -18.28 30.18
CA SER A 205 0.08 -18.78 31.54
C SER A 205 0.66 -17.67 32.42
N LEU A 206 0.45 -17.74 33.74
CA LEU A 206 1.05 -16.77 34.65
C LEU A 206 2.58 -16.71 34.52
N GLN A 207 3.22 -17.84 34.22
CA GLN A 207 4.66 -17.91 33.96
C GLN A 207 5.03 -17.19 32.66
N ASP A 208 4.34 -17.45 31.54
CA ASP A 208 4.63 -16.79 30.26
C ASP A 208 4.38 -15.28 30.33
N HIS A 209 3.36 -14.84 31.07
CA HIS A 209 3.11 -13.42 31.33
C HIS A 209 4.22 -12.80 32.18
N THR A 210 4.64 -13.51 33.23
CA THR A 210 5.78 -13.09 34.05
C THR A 210 7.05 -13.01 33.20
N ASP A 211 7.30 -13.98 32.32
CA ASP A 211 8.46 -13.99 31.42
C ASP A 211 8.40 -12.85 30.40
N LEU A 212 7.23 -12.57 29.83
CA LEU A 212 7.01 -11.41 28.94
C LEU A 212 7.32 -10.08 29.64
N CYS A 213 7.00 -9.97 30.93
CA CYS A 213 7.12 -8.74 31.71
C CYS A 213 8.43 -8.59 32.49
N SER A 214 9.14 -9.69 32.73
CA SER A 214 10.42 -9.74 33.46
C SER A 214 11.62 -9.85 32.53
N ALA A 215 11.46 -10.44 31.35
CA ALA A 215 12.48 -10.38 30.31
C ALA A 215 12.58 -8.93 29.86
N SER A 216 13.77 -8.35 29.96
CA SER A 216 14.12 -7.18 29.17
C SER A 216 13.68 -7.50 27.73
N VAL A 217 12.66 -6.79 27.25
CA VAL A 217 11.92 -7.11 26.03
C VAL A 217 12.85 -7.23 24.81
N SER A 218 14.07 -6.72 24.93
CA SER A 218 15.25 -6.90 24.07
C SER A 218 15.59 -8.34 23.67
N GLY A 219 15.16 -9.38 24.40
CA GLY A 219 15.33 -10.78 23.97
C GLY A 219 14.27 -11.26 22.98
N SER A 220 13.06 -10.67 23.03
CA SER A 220 11.89 -11.11 22.28
C SER A 220 11.58 -10.26 21.05
N MET A 221 12.12 -9.05 20.98
CA MET A 221 12.07 -8.18 19.81
C MET A 221 13.33 -7.32 19.74
N SER A 222 13.78 -6.98 18.53
CA SER A 222 14.82 -5.97 18.34
C SER A 222 14.15 -4.62 18.09
N VAL A 223 14.60 -3.58 18.80
CA VAL A 223 14.12 -2.21 18.61
C VAL A 223 15.25 -1.23 18.35
N ALA A 224 14.94 -0.17 17.61
CA ALA A 224 15.83 0.94 17.37
C ALA A 224 15.13 2.25 17.74
N PRO A 225 15.79 3.16 18.48
CA PRO A 225 15.25 4.48 18.72
C PRO A 225 15.13 5.23 17.39
N VAL A 226 14.00 5.90 17.20
CA VAL A 226 13.76 6.77 16.06
C VAL A 226 13.41 8.15 16.59
N VAL A 227 14.21 9.14 16.21
CA VAL A 227 13.95 10.54 16.57
C VAL A 227 13.11 11.19 15.47
N LEU A 228 11.85 11.50 15.79
CA LEU A 228 10.95 12.23 14.92
C LEU A 228 10.62 13.57 15.58
N GLU A 229 11.20 14.67 15.07
CA GLU A 229 10.84 16.04 15.48
C GLU A 229 10.75 16.26 16.99
N LYS A 230 11.82 15.91 17.70
CA LYS A 230 11.94 16.05 19.16
C LYS A 230 11.09 15.08 19.99
N ARG A 231 10.40 14.12 19.36
CA ARG A 231 9.81 12.96 20.04
C ARG A 231 10.67 11.73 19.80
N LEU A 232 10.89 10.96 20.85
CA LEU A 232 11.53 9.66 20.79
C LEU A 232 10.44 8.63 20.50
N GLY A 233 10.57 7.91 19.38
CA GLY A 233 9.78 6.73 19.07
C GLY A 233 10.66 5.49 19.10
N LEU A 234 10.03 4.31 19.15
CA LEU A 234 10.71 3.03 19.09
C LEU A 234 10.26 2.28 17.84
N ARG A 235 11.19 2.05 16.90
CA ARG A 235 10.94 1.20 15.74
C ARG A 235 11.16 -0.24 16.12
N LEU A 236 10.19 -1.09 15.80
CA LEU A 236 10.30 -2.54 15.90
C LEU A 236 11.14 -3.04 14.73
N VAL A 237 12.45 -3.25 14.94
CA VAL A 237 13.36 -3.73 13.89
C VAL A 237 13.03 -5.18 13.54
N GLN A 238 12.79 -6.02 14.55
CA GLN A 238 12.49 -7.42 14.36
C GLN A 238 11.45 -7.89 15.37
N VAL A 239 10.32 -8.38 14.87
CA VAL A 239 9.28 -9.07 15.66
C VAL A 239 9.25 -10.54 15.21
N PRO A 240 9.78 -11.48 16.02
CA PRO A 240 9.87 -12.90 15.68
C PRO A 240 8.51 -13.54 15.38
N ARG A 241 8.49 -14.48 14.43
CA ARG A 241 7.33 -15.32 14.11
C ARG A 241 7.65 -16.78 14.45
N PRO A 242 6.85 -17.45 15.30
CA PRO A 242 5.80 -16.90 16.18
C PRO A 242 6.39 -16.22 17.42
N GLY A 243 5.67 -15.26 18.00
CA GLY A 243 6.06 -14.57 19.24
C GLY A 243 4.87 -13.80 19.84
N HIS A 244 4.91 -13.48 21.14
CA HIS A 244 3.79 -12.85 21.85
C HIS A 244 3.37 -11.52 21.20
N PHE A 245 4.32 -10.63 20.90
CA PHE A 245 4.03 -9.36 20.21
C PHE A 245 3.50 -9.56 18.79
N TYR A 246 3.99 -10.56 18.07
CA TYR A 246 3.46 -10.91 16.75
C TYR A 246 2.00 -11.37 16.84
N ASN A 247 1.68 -12.17 17.86
CA ASN A 247 0.34 -12.66 18.15
C ASN A 247 -0.59 -11.54 18.61
N LEU A 248 -0.06 -10.49 19.25
CA LEU A 248 -0.75 -9.24 19.55
C LEU A 248 -0.87 -8.29 18.35
N GLY A 249 -0.43 -8.68 17.15
CA GLY A 249 -0.64 -7.90 15.93
C GLY A 249 0.47 -6.90 15.59
N PHE A 250 1.55 -6.81 16.38
CA PHE A 250 2.73 -6.02 16.07
C PHE A 250 3.58 -6.66 14.95
N ARG A 251 4.31 -5.85 14.19
CA ARG A 251 5.09 -6.25 13.01
C ARG A 251 6.45 -5.55 12.99
N SER A 252 7.43 -6.19 12.37
CA SER A 252 8.70 -5.53 12.02
C SER A 252 8.41 -4.33 11.11
N GLY A 253 9.02 -3.19 11.40
CA GLY A 253 8.81 -1.91 10.72
C GLY A 253 7.85 -0.96 11.43
N ASP A 254 7.03 -1.44 12.37
CA ASP A 254 6.16 -0.56 13.16
C ASP A 254 6.98 0.46 13.96
N VAL A 255 6.46 1.68 14.08
CA VAL A 255 7.05 2.72 14.95
C VAL A 255 6.06 3.04 16.05
N LEU A 256 6.43 2.76 17.28
CA LEU A 256 5.67 3.11 18.47
C LEU A 256 6.01 4.54 18.88
N HIS A 257 4.99 5.35 19.07
CA HIS A 257 5.09 6.72 19.55
C HIS A 257 4.50 6.80 20.96
N GLU A 258 5.26 7.41 21.87
CA GLU A 258 4.80 7.69 23.22
C GLU A 258 3.80 8.85 23.20
N VAL A 259 2.71 8.70 23.96
CA VAL A 259 1.66 9.73 24.07
C VAL A 259 2.07 10.85 25.04
N GLN A 260 2.97 10.62 26.01
CA GLN A 260 3.37 11.65 26.99
C GLN A 260 4.82 11.58 27.50
N GLY A 261 5.63 12.57 27.09
CA GLY A 261 6.37 13.40 28.04
C GLY A 261 7.74 12.97 28.60
N THR A 262 8.24 11.76 28.35
CA THR A 262 9.58 11.40 28.85
C THR A 262 10.59 11.22 27.72
N ALA A 263 11.60 12.10 27.65
CA ALA A 263 12.64 12.05 26.63
C ALA A 263 13.52 10.76 26.69
N ASN A 264 13.26 9.87 27.66
CA ASN A 264 13.99 8.64 27.94
C ASN A 264 13.06 7.43 28.11
N ALA A 265 11.90 7.40 27.45
CA ALA A 265 10.99 6.27 27.51
C ALA A 265 11.71 4.96 27.14
N ARG A 266 11.76 4.02 28.09
CA ARG A 266 12.21 2.66 27.83
C ARG A 266 11.07 1.88 27.21
N LEU A 267 11.42 0.80 26.52
CA LEU A 267 10.40 -0.08 25.94
C LEU A 267 9.47 -0.68 27.02
N GLU A 268 9.99 -0.84 28.23
CA GLU A 268 9.26 -1.20 29.45
C GLU A 268 8.12 -0.21 29.76
N ASP A 269 8.33 1.09 29.52
CA ASP A 269 7.35 2.13 29.82
C ASP A 269 6.20 2.14 28.79
N LEU A 270 6.50 1.88 27.51
CA LEU A 270 5.50 1.85 26.43
C LEU A 270 4.56 0.65 26.53
N PHE A 271 5.06 -0.48 27.02
CA PHE A 271 4.28 -1.70 27.20
C PHE A 271 3.85 -1.92 28.65
N GLY A 272 4.02 -0.92 29.53
CA GLY A 272 3.68 -1.01 30.94
C GLY A 272 2.25 -1.51 31.19
N GLY A 273 1.28 -1.13 30.35
CA GLY A 273 -0.10 -1.63 30.47
C GLY A 273 -0.35 -3.06 30.02
N LEU A 274 0.62 -3.76 29.41
CA LEU A 274 0.55 -5.22 29.25
C LEU A 274 0.96 -5.95 30.54
N CYS A 275 1.81 -5.30 31.35
CA CYS A 275 2.40 -5.90 32.54
C CYS A 275 1.74 -5.48 33.85
N LEU A 276 1.07 -4.33 33.84
CA LEU A 276 0.19 -3.88 34.90
C LEU A 276 -1.25 -4.22 34.51
N GLU A 277 -2.05 -4.72 35.45
CA GLU A 277 -3.50 -4.84 35.23
C GLU A 277 -4.06 -3.45 34.93
N GLY A 278 -4.60 -3.28 33.73
CA GLY A 278 -5.05 -1.97 33.27
C GLY A 278 -5.13 -1.85 31.76
N GLU A 279 -5.48 -0.65 31.32
CA GLU A 279 -5.55 -0.22 29.93
C GLU A 279 -4.45 0.80 29.65
N SER A 280 -3.70 0.61 28.57
CA SER A 280 -2.74 1.59 28.07
C SER A 280 -2.94 1.83 26.58
N SER A 281 -2.99 3.10 26.18
CA SER A 281 -3.03 3.50 24.78
C SER A 281 -1.65 3.91 24.30
N LEU A 282 -1.24 3.43 23.12
CA LEU A 282 -0.06 3.91 22.41
C LEU A 282 -0.42 4.25 20.96
N ILE A 283 0.43 5.04 20.30
CA ILE A 283 0.26 5.33 18.88
C ILE A 283 1.27 4.50 18.10
N LEU A 284 0.80 3.78 17.09
CA LEU A 284 1.60 2.93 16.23
C LEU A 284 1.54 3.44 14.80
N GLU A 285 2.68 3.69 14.19
CA GLU A 285 2.80 3.99 12.77
C GLU A 285 3.21 2.72 12.00
N ARG A 286 2.40 2.35 11.01
CA ARG A 286 2.64 1.21 10.12
C ARG A 286 2.48 1.64 8.68
N GLY A 287 3.56 1.59 7.91
CA GLY A 287 3.55 1.96 6.49
C GLY A 287 2.98 3.38 6.25
N GLY A 288 3.27 4.32 7.15
CA GLY A 288 2.76 5.69 7.11
C GLY A 288 1.31 5.88 7.58
N THR A 289 0.65 4.83 8.07
CA THR A 289 -0.68 4.91 8.70
C THR A 289 -0.54 4.90 10.21
N LEU A 290 -1.21 5.84 10.88
CA LEU A 290 -1.25 5.90 12.34
C LEU A 290 -2.45 5.10 12.86
N LEU A 291 -2.17 4.24 13.83
CA LEU A 291 -3.12 3.41 14.53
C LEU A 291 -3.02 3.75 16.02
N GLU A 292 -4.14 4.02 16.67
CA GLU A 292 -4.19 4.04 18.12
C GLU A 292 -4.35 2.60 18.61
N VAL A 293 -3.44 2.15 19.45
CA VAL A 293 -3.41 0.79 19.95
C VAL A 293 -3.72 0.82 21.44
N THR A 294 -4.88 0.28 21.79
CA THR A 294 -5.28 0.06 23.18
C THR A 294 -4.82 -1.33 23.59
N LEU A 295 -3.96 -1.40 24.60
CA LEU A 295 -3.48 -2.62 25.21
C LEU A 295 -4.19 -2.82 26.55
N THR A 296 -4.79 -3.99 26.75
CA THR A 296 -5.44 -4.36 28.02
C THR A 296 -4.91 -5.68 28.53
N SER A 297 -4.71 -5.79 29.84
CA SER A 297 -4.34 -7.01 30.53
C SER A 297 -5.39 -7.38 31.57
N GLU A 298 -5.94 -8.59 31.50
CA GLU A 298 -6.97 -9.08 32.43
C GLU A 298 -6.60 -10.46 32.99
N SER A 299 -6.60 -10.59 34.33
CA SER A 299 -6.43 -11.89 34.98
C SER A 299 -7.67 -12.76 34.77
N THR A 300 -7.48 -13.97 34.24
CA THR A 300 -8.56 -14.91 33.97
C THR A 300 -8.29 -16.27 34.63
N LYS A 301 -9.37 -16.94 35.02
CA LYS A 301 -9.29 -18.34 35.48
C LYS A 301 -9.38 -19.26 34.27
N SER A 302 -8.27 -19.91 33.93
CA SER A 302 -8.21 -20.95 32.89
C SER A 302 -8.40 -22.35 33.52
N PRO A 303 -8.92 -23.35 32.79
CA PRO A 303 -8.95 -24.74 33.24
C PRO A 303 -7.57 -25.28 33.66
N SER A 304 -6.50 -24.71 33.12
CA SER A 304 -5.11 -25.07 33.41
C SER A 304 -4.47 -24.30 34.57
N GLY A 305 -5.18 -23.36 35.21
CA GLY A 305 -4.68 -22.53 36.30
C GLY A 305 -4.91 -21.02 36.09
N PRO A 306 -4.28 -20.15 36.92
CA PRO A 306 -4.32 -18.71 36.71
C PRO A 306 -3.65 -18.34 35.38
N ALA A 307 -4.31 -17.49 34.60
CA ALA A 307 -3.86 -17.03 33.30
C ALA A 307 -4.07 -15.52 33.18
N VAL A 308 -3.39 -14.91 32.20
CA VAL A 308 -3.57 -13.50 31.87
C VAL A 308 -3.92 -13.38 30.40
N THR A 309 -5.02 -12.70 30.09
CA THR A 309 -5.42 -12.41 28.72
C THR A 309 -4.96 -11.01 28.36
N LEU A 310 -4.04 -10.94 27.40
CA LEU A 310 -3.59 -9.71 26.78
C LEU A 310 -4.45 -9.42 25.56
N ARG A 311 -4.93 -8.20 25.40
CA ARG A 311 -5.58 -7.74 24.16
C ARG A 311 -4.90 -6.50 23.63
N ALA A 312 -4.75 -6.42 22.31
CA ALA A 312 -4.30 -5.26 21.58
C ALA A 312 -5.35 -4.90 20.53
N THR A 313 -5.94 -3.72 20.68
CA THR A 313 -7.02 -3.23 19.84
C THR A 313 -6.51 -2.07 19.00
N PHE A 314 -6.46 -2.26 17.68
CA PHE A 314 -5.92 -1.28 16.74
C PHE A 314 -7.05 -0.46 16.13
N HIS A 315 -7.15 0.80 16.50
CA HIS A 315 -8.08 1.77 15.96
C HIS A 315 -7.39 2.56 14.84
N PRO A 316 -7.93 2.60 13.61
CA PRO A 316 -7.47 3.56 12.62
C PRO A 316 -7.67 4.96 13.20
N GLY A 317 -6.61 5.77 13.25
CA GLY A 317 -6.71 7.13 13.77
C GLY A 317 -7.60 7.97 12.86
N ALA A 318 -8.89 8.04 13.18
CA ALA A 318 -9.81 8.99 12.55
C ALA A 318 -9.59 10.40 13.13
N ASP A 319 -9.28 10.50 14.43
CA ASP A 319 -9.29 11.80 15.15
C ASP A 319 -8.19 11.96 16.21
N VAL A 320 -7.09 11.20 16.15
CA VAL A 320 -5.96 11.49 17.06
C VAL A 320 -5.25 12.73 16.54
N GLU A 321 -5.70 13.93 16.96
CA GLU A 321 -4.99 15.20 16.77
C GLU A 321 -3.66 15.17 17.55
N LEU A 322 -2.69 14.39 17.05
CA LEU A 322 -1.32 14.53 17.48
C LEU A 322 -0.79 15.84 16.87
N PRO A 323 0.00 16.63 17.61
CA PRO A 323 0.80 17.75 17.06
C PRO A 323 1.80 17.34 15.96
N LEU A 324 1.76 16.08 15.49
CA LEU A 324 2.49 15.52 14.36
C LEU A 324 1.78 15.79 13.01
N PHE A 325 0.52 16.24 13.02
CA PHE A 325 -0.09 16.86 11.84
C PHE A 325 0.38 18.31 11.73
N SER A 326 1.58 18.50 11.21
CA SER A 326 1.85 19.78 10.53
C SER A 326 0.83 19.87 9.40
N PRO A 327 0.07 20.98 9.27
CA PRO A 327 -0.84 21.14 8.14
C PRO A 327 -0.07 20.86 6.84
N ALA A 328 -0.73 20.20 5.90
CA ALA A 328 -0.25 20.21 4.52
C ALA A 328 -0.81 21.48 3.90
N SER A 329 0.06 22.45 3.64
CA SER A 329 -0.36 23.64 2.92
C SER A 329 -0.92 23.24 1.55
N PRO A 330 -1.99 23.89 1.04
CA PRO A 330 -2.63 23.54 -0.23
C PRO A 330 -1.67 23.49 -1.42
N GLU A 331 -0.55 24.21 -1.35
CA GLU A 331 0.48 24.30 -2.38
C GLU A 331 1.44 23.10 -2.36
N ASN A 332 1.35 22.21 -1.38
CA ASN A 332 2.22 21.05 -1.31
C ASN A 332 1.83 20.02 -2.37
N PRO A 333 2.80 19.49 -3.14
CA PRO A 333 2.51 18.50 -4.17
C PRO A 333 2.01 17.19 -3.56
N ILE A 334 1.24 16.43 -4.34
CA ILE A 334 0.76 15.11 -3.95
C ILE A 334 1.91 14.11 -4.00
N ASN A 335 2.08 13.33 -2.94
CA ASN A 335 3.01 12.22 -2.90
C ASN A 335 2.43 11.04 -3.72
N PRO A 336 3.09 10.60 -4.80
CA PRO A 336 2.56 9.57 -5.69
C PRO A 336 2.36 8.21 -5.00
N SER A 337 3.16 7.91 -3.98
CA SER A 337 3.09 6.63 -3.26
C SER A 337 1.92 6.55 -2.28
N THR A 338 1.47 7.69 -1.76
CA THR A 338 0.44 7.74 -0.71
C THR A 338 -0.89 8.33 -1.20
N GLY A 339 -0.88 9.05 -2.33
CA GLY A 339 -2.01 9.82 -2.83
C GLY A 339 -2.38 11.03 -1.97
N ARG A 340 -1.56 11.38 -0.97
CA ARG A 340 -1.79 12.52 -0.07
C ARG A 340 -0.76 13.63 -0.34
N PRO A 341 -1.10 14.91 -0.14
CA PRO A 341 -0.12 16.00 -0.17
C PRO A 341 1.05 15.71 0.76
N PHE A 342 2.26 16.07 0.34
CA PHE A 342 3.39 16.10 1.27
C PHE A 342 3.07 17.07 2.42
N THR A 343 3.48 16.71 3.63
CA THR A 343 3.36 17.59 4.78
C THR A 343 4.32 18.78 4.66
N ASP A 344 4.03 19.91 5.31
CA ASP A 344 4.93 21.06 5.33
C ASP A 344 6.34 20.69 5.83
N ARG A 345 6.39 19.74 6.77
CA ARG A 345 7.62 19.14 7.27
C ARG A 345 8.43 18.41 6.19
N GLN A 346 7.79 17.54 5.42
CA GLN A 346 8.45 16.84 4.31
C GLN A 346 8.96 17.86 3.29
N MET A 347 8.16 18.89 3.02
CA MET A 347 8.56 19.98 2.15
C MET A 347 9.78 20.76 2.67
N MET A 348 9.91 20.99 3.98
CA MET A 348 11.13 21.58 4.56
C MET A 348 12.38 20.70 4.40
N GLN A 349 12.22 19.37 4.42
CA GLN A 349 13.34 18.46 4.13
C GLN A 349 13.74 18.55 2.65
N PHE A 350 12.76 18.65 1.76
CA PHE A 350 13.00 18.88 0.33
C PHE A 350 13.61 20.25 0.05
N ASP A 351 13.25 21.30 0.79
CA ASP A 351 13.88 22.63 0.69
C ASP A 351 15.39 22.53 0.94
N ARG A 352 15.80 21.82 2.00
CA ARG A 352 17.23 21.58 2.30
C ARG A 352 17.94 20.72 1.26
N LEU A 353 17.24 19.77 0.65
CA LEU A 353 17.80 18.98 -0.44
C LEU A 353 18.00 19.85 -1.69
N ARG A 354 17.07 20.77 -1.97
CA ARG A 354 17.20 21.74 -3.08
C ARG A 354 18.32 22.75 -2.87
N GLU A 355 18.62 23.14 -1.64
CA GLU A 355 19.83 23.95 -1.36
C GLU A 355 21.11 23.25 -1.85
N ARG A 356 21.14 21.92 -1.79
CA ARG A 356 22.28 21.12 -2.25
C ARG A 356 22.21 20.75 -3.73
N PHE A 357 21.01 20.50 -4.23
CA PHE A 357 20.73 20.08 -5.60
C PHE A 357 19.73 21.07 -6.25
N PRO A 358 20.16 22.31 -6.52
CA PRO A 358 19.24 23.39 -6.93
C PRO A 358 18.56 23.14 -8.28
N GLU A 359 19.23 22.42 -9.18
CA GLU A 359 18.73 22.14 -10.54
C GLU A 359 17.95 20.82 -10.64
N ASN A 360 17.83 20.09 -9.54
CA ASN A 360 17.26 18.76 -9.52
C ASN A 360 15.73 18.81 -9.50
N SER A 361 15.12 18.45 -10.64
CA SER A 361 13.69 18.54 -10.87
C SER A 361 12.86 17.42 -10.25
N VAL A 362 13.53 16.40 -9.70
CA VAL A 362 12.89 15.24 -9.07
C VAL A 362 12.50 15.55 -7.64
N ILE A 363 13.22 16.46 -6.98
CA ILE A 363 12.91 16.88 -5.62
C ILE A 363 11.59 17.67 -5.61
N PRO A 364 10.58 17.28 -4.81
CA PRO A 364 9.31 17.98 -4.77
C PRO A 364 9.43 19.47 -4.40
N VAL A 365 8.64 20.29 -5.08
CA VAL A 365 8.56 21.75 -4.90
C VAL A 365 7.11 22.14 -4.66
N ARG A 366 6.87 23.11 -3.77
CA ARG A 366 5.55 23.71 -3.56
C ARG A 366 5.08 24.33 -4.87
N GLN A 367 3.92 23.92 -5.36
CA GLN A 367 3.39 24.38 -6.62
C GLN A 367 2.51 25.61 -6.36
N SER A 368 2.96 26.77 -6.83
CA SER A 368 2.04 27.89 -7.03
C SER A 368 1.24 27.65 -8.31
N ASP A 369 0.06 28.28 -8.43
CA ASP A 369 -0.80 28.17 -9.62
C ASP A 369 -0.05 28.49 -10.92
N GLU A 370 0.82 29.50 -10.88
CA GLU A 370 1.67 29.89 -12.01
C GLU A 370 2.68 28.79 -12.40
N LEU A 371 3.32 28.16 -11.42
CA LEU A 371 4.27 27.07 -11.68
C LEU A 371 3.56 25.82 -12.20
N ALA A 372 2.38 25.51 -11.66
CA ALA A 372 1.55 24.40 -12.13
C ALA A 372 1.16 24.60 -13.60
N ARG A 373 0.68 25.80 -13.97
CA ARG A 373 0.33 26.14 -15.35
C ARG A 373 1.52 26.05 -16.30
N ARG A 374 2.68 26.60 -15.93
CA ARG A 374 3.91 26.48 -16.75
C ARG A 374 4.33 25.04 -16.97
N ARG A 375 4.18 24.19 -15.96
CA ARG A 375 4.48 22.76 -16.06
C ARG A 375 3.52 22.07 -17.03
N GLU A 376 2.24 22.36 -16.94
CA GLU A 376 1.21 21.84 -17.84
C GLU A 376 1.44 22.29 -19.29
N GLU A 377 1.73 23.57 -19.53
CA GLU A 377 2.06 24.11 -20.84
C GLU A 377 3.31 23.45 -21.44
N ARG A 378 4.36 23.28 -20.62
CA ARG A 378 5.56 22.55 -21.04
C ARG A 378 5.24 21.10 -21.38
N GLN A 379 4.42 20.42 -20.59
CA GLN A 379 4.01 19.04 -20.85
C GLN A 379 3.26 18.91 -22.19
N LYS A 380 2.32 19.82 -22.46
CA LYS A 380 1.58 19.89 -23.73
C LYS A 380 2.53 20.12 -24.91
N ARG A 381 3.50 21.04 -24.76
CA ARG A 381 4.51 21.28 -25.80
C ARG A 381 5.36 20.03 -26.09
N ILE A 382 5.81 19.33 -25.05
CA ILE A 382 6.58 18.08 -25.21
C ILE A 382 5.76 17.01 -25.94
N TYR A 383 4.46 16.90 -25.66
CA TYR A 383 3.56 15.98 -26.36
C TYR A 383 3.46 16.29 -27.86
N VAL A 384 3.27 17.57 -28.22
CA VAL A 384 3.24 18.01 -29.62
C VAL A 384 4.56 17.69 -30.32
N ILE A 385 5.69 17.96 -29.66
CA ILE A 385 7.01 17.63 -30.20
C ILE A 385 7.15 16.13 -30.43
N GLN A 386 6.70 15.29 -29.47
CA GLN A 386 6.76 13.83 -29.60
C GLN A 386 6.01 13.34 -30.85
N GLU A 387 4.80 13.85 -31.08
CA GLU A 387 4.01 13.52 -32.27
C GLU A 387 4.74 13.92 -33.56
N ARG A 388 5.31 15.12 -33.60
CA ARG A 388 6.11 15.60 -34.74
C ARG A 388 7.37 14.77 -34.97
N ILE A 389 8.02 14.26 -33.92
CA ILE A 389 9.17 13.35 -34.04
C ILE A 389 8.73 12.05 -34.71
N LEU A 390 7.59 11.48 -34.31
CA LEU A 390 7.04 10.25 -34.91
C LEU A 390 6.68 10.44 -36.38
N GLN A 391 6.14 11.62 -36.73
CA GLN A 391 5.80 12.01 -38.10
C GLN A 391 7.03 12.43 -38.93
N LYS A 392 8.23 12.53 -38.32
CA LYS A 392 9.47 13.05 -38.93
C LYS A 392 9.35 14.51 -39.40
N GLU A 393 8.53 15.30 -38.72
CA GLU A 393 8.29 16.72 -39.00
C GLU A 393 8.86 17.65 -37.92
N ALA A 394 9.55 17.09 -36.92
CA ALA A 394 10.19 17.86 -35.87
C ALA A 394 11.50 18.49 -36.35
N THR A 395 11.73 19.74 -35.94
CA THR A 395 13.01 20.41 -36.12
C THR A 395 14.09 19.81 -35.22
N CYS A 396 15.36 19.97 -35.57
CA CYS A 396 16.45 19.47 -34.73
C CYS A 396 16.45 20.10 -33.33
N GLN A 397 15.98 21.34 -33.18
CA GLN A 397 15.79 21.99 -31.88
C GLN A 397 14.72 21.29 -31.04
N GLU A 398 13.59 20.94 -31.65
CA GLU A 398 12.49 20.24 -30.97
C GLU A 398 12.91 18.82 -30.56
N VAL A 399 13.64 18.09 -31.42
CA VAL A 399 14.22 16.79 -31.05
C VAL A 399 15.09 16.92 -29.81
N ASN A 400 15.99 17.92 -29.78
CA ASN A 400 16.83 18.17 -28.62
C ASN A 400 16.00 18.50 -27.37
N GLU A 401 14.99 19.37 -27.49
CA GLU A 401 14.11 19.75 -26.38
C GLU A 401 13.38 18.54 -25.77
N TYR A 402 12.85 17.65 -26.61
CA TYR A 402 12.19 16.42 -26.16
C TYR A 402 13.14 15.49 -25.41
N TYR A 403 14.31 15.19 -25.98
CA TYR A 403 15.24 14.29 -25.33
C TYR A 403 15.90 14.92 -24.09
N ASP A 404 16.17 16.22 -24.08
CA ASP A 404 16.63 16.92 -22.88
C ASP A 404 15.59 16.82 -21.75
N PHE A 405 14.29 16.90 -22.08
CA PHE A 405 13.22 16.69 -21.11
C PHE A 405 13.19 15.26 -20.56
N GLN A 406 13.27 14.24 -21.43
CA GLN A 406 13.26 12.82 -21.02
C GLN A 406 14.50 12.46 -20.19
N GLU A 407 15.68 12.93 -20.61
CA GLU A 407 16.94 12.67 -19.93
C GLU A 407 17.03 13.35 -18.57
N LYS A 408 16.45 14.55 -18.42
CA LYS A 408 16.59 15.36 -17.20
C LYS A 408 16.14 14.61 -15.96
N SER A 409 14.94 14.02 -15.97
CA SER A 409 14.45 13.28 -14.79
C SER A 409 15.34 12.09 -14.43
N THR A 410 15.94 11.42 -15.42
CA THR A 410 16.83 10.27 -15.18
C THR A 410 18.18 10.73 -14.63
N ARG A 411 18.73 11.80 -15.19
CA ARG A 411 19.99 12.42 -14.73
C ARG A 411 19.88 12.93 -13.29
N ASP A 412 18.77 13.60 -12.99
CA ASP A 412 18.48 14.13 -11.67
C ASP A 412 18.30 13.00 -10.64
N ARG A 413 17.70 11.85 -11.01
CA ARG A 413 17.64 10.67 -10.13
C ARG A 413 19.01 10.04 -9.90
N LEU A 414 19.82 9.89 -10.95
CA LEU A 414 21.18 9.37 -10.85
C LEU A 414 22.05 10.21 -9.91
N GLU A 415 21.95 11.53 -9.97
CA GLU A 415 22.66 12.45 -9.07
C GLU A 415 22.32 12.20 -7.59
N LEU A 416 21.02 12.02 -7.27
CA LEU A 416 20.59 11.72 -5.90
C LEU A 416 21.06 10.33 -5.44
N MET A 417 21.02 9.33 -6.32
CA MET A 417 21.48 7.97 -6.03
C MET A 417 22.98 7.93 -5.80
N GLU A 418 23.77 8.60 -6.64
CA GLU A 418 25.22 8.70 -6.50
C GLU A 418 25.60 9.33 -5.15
N PHE A 419 24.86 10.36 -4.72
CA PHE A 419 25.07 10.96 -3.41
C PHE A 419 24.77 9.99 -2.25
N VAL A 420 23.79 9.11 -2.38
CA VAL A 420 23.50 8.10 -1.35
C VAL A 420 24.57 7.00 -1.35
N LEU A 421 24.96 6.50 -2.53
CA LEU A 421 25.96 5.44 -2.69
C LEU A 421 27.34 5.87 -2.21
N SER A 422 27.72 7.13 -2.43
CA SER A 422 28.97 7.71 -1.95
C SER A 422 28.97 8.06 -0.45
N GLY A 423 27.80 7.99 0.21
CA GLY A 423 27.66 8.32 1.62
C GLY A 423 27.81 7.11 2.56
N ASP A 424 28.44 7.32 3.71
CA ASP A 424 28.60 6.31 4.78
C ASP A 424 27.30 5.96 5.53
N ALA A 425 26.18 6.56 5.14
CA ALA A 425 24.94 6.50 5.91
C ALA A 425 23.98 5.38 5.47
N ALA A 426 24.23 4.73 4.34
CA ALA A 426 23.45 3.59 3.86
C ALA A 426 24.10 2.27 4.30
N SER A 427 23.30 1.28 4.70
CA SER A 427 23.84 -0.08 4.95
C SER A 427 24.38 -0.68 3.65
N GLU A 428 25.32 -1.61 3.74
CA GLU A 428 25.88 -2.29 2.55
C GLU A 428 24.80 -2.99 1.71
N GLU A 429 23.79 -3.56 2.35
CA GLU A 429 22.60 -4.11 1.68
C GLU A 429 21.81 -3.03 0.91
N THR A 430 21.60 -1.85 1.53
CA THR A 430 20.92 -0.73 0.88
C THR A 430 21.72 -0.22 -0.31
N LYS A 431 23.06 -0.13 -0.17
CA LYS A 431 23.96 0.27 -1.25
C LYS A 431 23.93 -0.73 -2.40
N ALA A 432 23.95 -2.03 -2.11
CA ALA A 432 23.87 -3.08 -3.13
C ALA A 432 22.57 -2.99 -3.93
N ASN A 433 21.42 -2.87 -3.26
CA ASN A 433 20.12 -2.71 -3.94
C ASN A 433 20.09 -1.42 -4.76
N MET A 434 20.57 -0.30 -4.21
CA MET A 434 20.64 0.96 -4.94
C MET A 434 21.58 0.92 -6.14
N GLN A 435 22.67 0.14 -6.07
CA GLN A 435 23.63 -0.01 -7.16
C GLN A 435 22.99 -0.65 -8.39
N GLU A 436 22.16 -1.69 -8.21
CA GLU A 436 21.45 -2.32 -9.33
C GLU A 436 20.52 -1.33 -10.03
N HIS A 437 19.75 -0.55 -9.26
CA HIS A 437 18.86 0.48 -9.81
C HIS A 437 19.65 1.61 -10.49
N PHE A 438 20.81 1.98 -9.93
CA PHE A 438 21.71 2.97 -10.51
C PHE A 438 22.19 2.52 -11.90
N ASP A 439 22.64 1.28 -12.01
CA ASP A 439 23.12 0.71 -13.27
C ASP A 439 21.98 0.57 -14.31
N ARG A 440 20.76 0.26 -13.86
CA ARG A 440 19.57 0.26 -14.72
C ARG A 440 19.28 1.65 -15.28
N MET A 441 19.25 2.68 -14.43
CA MET A 441 19.01 4.06 -14.86
C MET A 441 20.11 4.59 -15.78
N ARG A 442 21.37 4.22 -15.55
CA ARG A 442 22.47 4.58 -16.43
C ARG A 442 22.30 3.99 -17.83
N ARG A 443 21.87 2.73 -17.94
CA ARG A 443 21.53 2.11 -19.23
C ARG A 443 20.36 2.81 -19.91
N THR A 444 19.32 3.17 -19.16
CA THR A 444 18.18 3.94 -19.69
C THR A 444 18.62 5.31 -20.23
N LEU A 445 19.49 6.02 -19.51
CA LEU A 445 20.02 7.30 -19.95
C LEU A 445 20.83 7.16 -21.25
N GLU A 446 21.64 6.12 -21.38
CA GLU A 446 22.38 5.84 -22.62
C GLU A 446 21.44 5.49 -23.78
N SER A 447 20.37 4.72 -23.52
CA SER A 447 19.34 4.44 -24.52
C SER A 447 18.69 5.72 -25.06
N TYR A 448 18.39 6.69 -24.19
CA TYR A 448 17.87 8.00 -24.62
C TYR A 448 18.85 8.77 -25.50
N LYS A 449 20.16 8.78 -25.14
CA LYS A 449 21.18 9.42 -25.98
C LYS A 449 21.28 8.79 -27.36
N GLN A 450 21.24 7.46 -27.44
CA GLN A 450 21.27 6.76 -28.72
C GLN A 450 19.99 7.02 -29.54
N ALA A 451 18.82 7.07 -28.89
CA ALA A 451 17.56 7.41 -29.54
C ALA A 451 17.56 8.86 -30.06
N ARG A 452 18.14 9.79 -29.30
CA ARG A 452 18.35 11.18 -29.73
C ARG A 452 19.21 11.27 -30.98
N LEU A 453 20.34 10.58 -31.03
CA LEU A 453 21.22 10.57 -32.21
C LEU A 453 20.46 10.09 -33.46
N ARG A 454 19.71 8.98 -33.35
CA ARG A 454 18.88 8.48 -34.46
C ARG A 454 17.78 9.46 -34.88
N ALA A 455 17.13 10.13 -33.93
CA ALA A 455 16.11 11.12 -34.26
C ALA A 455 16.70 12.37 -34.94
N LEU A 456 17.91 12.77 -34.58
CA LEU A 456 18.63 13.88 -35.21
C LEU A 456 19.07 13.58 -36.64
N GLU A 457 19.23 12.31 -37.04
CA GLU A 457 19.48 11.94 -38.44
C GLU A 457 18.27 12.21 -39.36
N HIS A 458 17.08 12.39 -38.76
CA HIS A 458 15.82 12.55 -39.48
C HIS A 458 15.11 13.88 -39.18
N CYS A 459 15.79 14.82 -38.52
CA CYS A 459 15.20 16.11 -38.17
C CYS A 459 15.25 17.12 -39.32
N LEU A 460 14.31 18.06 -39.31
CA LEU A 460 14.32 19.20 -40.22
C LEU A 460 15.32 20.25 -39.71
N LEU A 461 16.21 20.71 -40.60
CA LEU A 461 17.08 21.85 -40.30
C LEU A 461 16.22 23.12 -40.24
N PRO A 462 16.49 24.05 -39.31
CA PRO A 462 15.82 25.34 -39.29
C PRO A 462 16.13 26.09 -40.60
N GLU A 463 15.09 26.68 -41.22
CA GLU A 463 15.21 27.56 -42.39
C GLU A 463 16.01 28.83 -42.10
#